data_AF-A0A932PSV1-F1
#
_entry.id   AF-A0A932PSV1-F1
#
_cell.length_a   1.000
_cell.length_b   1.000
_cell.length_c   1.000
_cell.angle_alpha   90.00
_cell.angle_beta   90.00
_cell.angle_gamma   90.00
#
_symmetry.space_group_name_H-M   'P 1'
#
loop_
_entity.id
_entity.type
_entity.pdbx_description
1 polymer ?
#
loop_
_entity_poly.entity_id
_entity_poly.type
_entity_poly.pdbx_seq_one_letter_code
_entity_poly.pdbx_strand_id
1 'polypeptide(L)'
;MKKPKTKKYQDWILEKLKDHDLAVAYLNEALEESLKGDEESQYLFLIALKNVAEAQGGIGNLAKKARIGRESLYKTLSETGNPKWHTLVILMNALGLNLKVA
;
A
#
# COMPACT_ATOMS: atom_id res chain seq x y z
N MET A 1 -9.44 6.96 27.54
CA MET A 1 -9.57 8.09 26.57
C MET A 1 -10.14 7.54 25.27
N LYS A 2 -11.33 7.99 24.83
CA LYS A 2 -11.88 7.59 23.52
C LYS A 2 -10.92 8.12 22.44
N LYS A 3 -10.52 7.29 21.48
CA LYS A 3 -9.79 7.70 20.26
C LYS A 3 -10.77 7.94 19.10
N PRO A 4 -11.25 9.17 18.83
CA PRO A 4 -11.96 9.45 17.58
C PRO A 4 -11.21 10.53 16.79
N LYS A 5 -10.18 10.15 16.04
CA LYS A 5 -9.54 11.00 15.01
C LYS A 5 -9.03 10.24 13.79
N THR A 6 -8.88 8.91 13.86
CA THR A 6 -8.32 8.08 12.78
C THR A 6 -9.27 7.88 11.60
N LYS A 7 -10.57 7.70 11.83
CA LYS A 7 -11.52 7.44 10.72
C LYS A 7 -11.60 8.61 9.73
N LYS A 8 -11.69 9.86 10.24
CA LYS A 8 -11.69 11.06 9.39
C LYS A 8 -10.39 11.26 8.61
N TYR A 9 -9.25 10.95 9.22
CA TYR A 9 -7.95 11.02 8.54
C TYR A 9 -7.82 9.94 7.46
N GLN A 10 -8.26 8.72 7.76
CA GLN A 10 -8.25 7.61 6.80
C GLN A 10 -9.19 7.88 5.62
N ASP A 11 -10.40 8.38 5.87
CA ASP A 11 -11.32 8.74 4.79
C ASP A 11 -10.74 9.86 3.91
N TRP A 12 -10.07 10.84 4.53
CA TRP A 12 -9.38 11.92 3.80
C TRP A 12 -8.22 11.42 2.95
N ILE A 13 -7.36 10.54 3.47
CA ILE A 13 -6.23 10.02 2.70
C ILE A 13 -6.71 9.15 1.55
N LEU A 14 -7.71 8.28 1.77
CA LEU A 14 -8.27 7.43 0.73
C LEU A 14 -8.91 8.24 -0.41
N GLU A 15 -9.52 9.38 -0.11
CA GLU A 15 -10.03 10.27 -1.16
C GLU A 15 -8.90 10.85 -2.02
N LYS A 16 -7.78 11.25 -1.39
CA LYS A 16 -6.61 11.82 -2.09
C LYS A 16 -5.89 10.79 -2.94
N LEU A 17 -5.74 9.56 -2.46
CA LEU A 17 -5.02 8.48 -3.15
C LEU A 17 -5.75 7.91 -4.37
N LYS A 18 -6.95 8.42 -4.69
CA LYS A 18 -7.59 8.19 -6.01
C LYS A 18 -6.84 8.88 -7.14
N ASP A 19 -6.19 10.00 -6.84
CA ASP A 19 -5.31 10.68 -7.78
C ASP A 19 -4.00 9.90 -7.91
N HIS A 20 -3.58 9.64 -9.15
CA HIS A 20 -2.42 8.80 -9.43
C HIS A 20 -1.12 9.44 -8.97
N ASP A 21 -0.94 10.74 -9.18
CA ASP A 21 0.30 11.44 -8.84
C ASP A 21 0.46 11.54 -7.33
N LEU A 22 -0.64 11.78 -6.60
CA LEU A 22 -0.64 11.73 -5.13
C LEU A 22 -0.36 10.32 -4.60
N ALA A 23 -0.90 9.28 -5.24
CA ALA A 23 -0.60 7.90 -4.85
C ALA A 23 0.88 7.55 -5.05
N VAL A 24 1.48 8.00 -6.16
CA VAL A 24 2.92 7.80 -6.44
C VAL A 24 3.79 8.56 -5.43
N ALA A 25 3.49 9.84 -5.16
CA ALA A 25 4.21 10.63 -4.17
C ALA A 25 4.16 9.99 -2.78
N TYR A 26 2.96 9.57 -2.36
CA TYR A 26 2.74 8.89 -1.08
C TYR A 26 3.51 7.57 -0.96
N LEU A 27 3.54 6.77 -2.03
CA LEU A 27 4.30 5.52 -2.06
C LEU A 27 5.82 5.76 -2.04
N ASN A 28 6.31 6.80 -2.70
CA ASN A 28 7.72 7.17 -2.68
C ASN A 28 8.17 7.59 -1.28
N GLU A 29 7.40 8.44 -0.59
CA GLU A 29 7.67 8.81 0.81
C GLU A 29 7.67 7.58 1.72
N ALA A 30 6.65 6.71 1.58
CA ALA A 30 6.58 5.49 2.39
C ALA A 30 7.74 4.51 2.10
N LEU A 31 8.20 4.44 0.85
CA LEU A 31 9.36 3.64 0.47
C LEU A 31 10.63 4.21 1.10
N GLU A 32 10.87 5.51 0.98
CA GLU A 32 12.04 6.18 1.56
C GLU A 32 12.12 5.95 3.08
N GLU A 33 11.00 6.14 3.78
CA GLU A 33 10.92 5.88 5.22
C GLU A 33 11.19 4.41 5.55
N SER A 34 10.62 3.47 4.78
CA SER A 34 10.85 2.03 5.01
C SER A 34 12.30 1.59 4.82
N LEU A 35 13.07 2.33 4.01
CA LEU A 35 14.48 2.06 3.75
C LEU A 35 15.41 2.60 4.85
N LYS A 36 14.90 3.37 5.82
CA LYS A 36 15.68 3.78 7.02
C LYS A 36 16.03 2.60 7.92
N GLY A 37 15.30 1.50 7.81
CA GLY A 37 15.72 0.19 8.31
C GLY A 37 15.48 -0.04 9.81
N ASP A 38 14.63 0.76 10.47
CA ASP A 38 14.12 0.40 11.79
C ASP A 38 12.97 -0.62 11.70
N GLU A 39 12.77 -1.37 12.78
CA GLU A 39 11.88 -2.53 12.80
C GLU A 39 10.41 -2.16 12.53
N GLU A 40 10.00 -0.94 12.87
CA GLU A 40 8.63 -0.46 12.67
C GLU A 40 8.43 0.15 11.28
N SER A 41 9.39 0.94 10.78
CA SER A 41 9.25 1.67 9.51
C SER A 41 9.29 0.78 8.27
N GLN A 42 9.94 -0.39 8.34
CA GLN A 42 10.06 -1.33 7.21
C GLN A 42 8.70 -1.75 6.61
N TYR A 43 7.61 -1.68 7.38
CA TYR A 43 6.27 -2.05 6.93
C TYR A 43 5.48 -0.89 6.31
N LEU A 44 5.96 0.36 6.41
CA LEU A 44 5.26 1.56 5.93
C LEU A 44 4.90 1.47 4.45
N PHE A 45 5.81 0.93 3.63
CA PHE A 45 5.54 0.75 2.21
C PHE A 45 4.38 -0.21 1.92
N LEU A 46 4.26 -1.31 2.69
CA LEU A 46 3.15 -2.26 2.54
C LEU A 46 1.82 -1.67 2.98
N ILE A 47 1.84 -0.90 4.08
CA ILE A 47 0.67 -0.16 4.56
C ILE A 47 0.24 0.88 3.52
N ALA A 48 1.20 1.58 2.90
CA ALA A 48 0.92 2.55 1.86
C ALA A 48 0.32 1.90 0.60
N LEU A 49 0.88 0.76 0.15
CA LEU A 49 0.30 -0.04 -0.94
C LEU A 49 -1.13 -0.47 -0.64
N LYS A 50 -1.43 -0.85 0.60
CA LYS A 50 -2.80 -1.16 1.03
C LYS A 50 -3.72 0.05 0.90
N ASN A 51 -3.30 1.23 1.35
CA ASN A 51 -4.10 2.44 1.27
C ASN A 51 -4.40 2.83 -0.19
N VAL A 52 -3.39 2.74 -1.08
CA VAL A 52 -3.57 2.98 -2.52
C VAL A 52 -4.52 1.96 -3.13
N ALA A 53 -4.38 0.67 -2.77
CA ALA A 53 -5.28 -0.37 -3.25
C ALA A 53 -6.73 -0.14 -2.80
N GLU A 54 -6.94 0.28 -1.55
CA GLU A 54 -8.27 0.63 -1.03
C GLU A 54 -8.87 1.84 -1.77
N ALA A 55 -8.08 2.88 -2.00
CA ALA A 55 -8.51 4.07 -2.73
C ALA A 55 -8.86 3.80 -4.19
N GLN A 56 -8.14 2.89 -4.86
CA GLN A 56 -8.27 2.62 -6.31
C GLN A 56 -9.20 1.42 -6.63
N GLY A 57 -10.23 1.24 -5.82
CA GLY A 57 -11.29 0.24 -6.05
C GLY A 57 -11.23 -0.98 -5.13
N GLY A 58 -10.43 -0.92 -4.06
CA GLY A 58 -10.43 -1.92 -3.01
C GLY A 58 -9.45 -3.07 -3.22
N ILE A 59 -9.10 -3.73 -2.11
CA ILE A 59 -8.25 -4.94 -2.09
C ILE A 59 -8.82 -6.06 -2.95
N GLY A 60 -10.15 -6.18 -3.05
CA GLY A 60 -10.80 -7.16 -3.92
C GLY A 60 -10.54 -6.93 -5.40
N ASN A 61 -10.47 -5.68 -5.85
CA ASN A 61 -10.14 -5.33 -7.23
C ASN A 61 -8.66 -5.64 -7.52
N LEU A 62 -7.77 -5.25 -6.60
CA LEU A 62 -6.35 -5.55 -6.70
C LEU A 62 -6.09 -7.07 -6.77
N ALA A 63 -6.72 -7.84 -5.89
CA ALA A 63 -6.62 -9.31 -5.88
C ALA A 63 -6.98 -9.93 -7.25
N LYS A 64 -8.05 -9.45 -7.88
CA LYS A 64 -8.46 -9.88 -9.23
C LYS A 64 -7.43 -9.52 -10.29
N LYS A 65 -6.95 -8.28 -10.30
CA LYS A 65 -5.92 -7.80 -11.25
C LYS A 65 -4.60 -8.56 -11.09
N ALA A 66 -4.19 -8.80 -9.85
CA ALA A 66 -2.97 -9.50 -9.47
C ALA A 66 -3.07 -11.03 -9.58
N ARG A 67 -4.28 -11.58 -9.73
CA ARG A 67 -4.56 -13.04 -9.69
C ARG A 67 -4.07 -13.70 -8.39
N ILE A 68 -4.20 -12.99 -7.27
CA ILE A 68 -3.85 -13.47 -5.92
C ILE A 68 -5.12 -13.62 -5.10
N GLY A 69 -5.19 -14.64 -4.25
CA GLY A 69 -6.31 -14.81 -3.32
C GLY A 69 -6.44 -13.63 -2.36
N ARG A 70 -7.66 -13.16 -2.11
CA ARG A 70 -7.92 -11.99 -1.23
C ARG A 70 -7.30 -12.14 0.15
N GLU A 71 -7.43 -13.31 0.76
CA GLU A 71 -6.84 -13.61 2.08
C GLU A 71 -5.31 -13.51 2.07
N SER A 72 -4.67 -14.08 1.04
CA SER A 72 -3.23 -13.94 0.84
C SER A 72 -2.84 -12.49 0.68
N LEU A 73 -3.61 -11.70 -0.06
CA LEU A 73 -3.32 -10.28 -0.27
C LEU A 73 -3.45 -9.46 1.02
N TYR A 74 -4.47 -9.72 1.85
CA TYR A 74 -4.60 -9.10 3.17
C TYR A 74 -3.42 -9.42 4.09
N LYS A 75 -2.94 -10.68 4.08
CA LYS A 75 -1.75 -11.09 4.82
C LYS A 75 -0.47 -10.47 4.26
N THR A 76 -0.38 -10.34 2.94
CA THR A 76 0.78 -9.72 2.29
C THR A 76 0.90 -8.24 2.62
N LEU A 77 -0.22 -7.52 2.70
CA LEU A 77 -0.27 -6.07 2.94
C LEU A 77 -0.56 -5.70 4.42
N SER A 78 -0.28 -6.61 5.36
CA SER A 78 -0.43 -6.33 6.79
C SER A 78 0.78 -5.58 7.35
N GLU A 79 0.65 -5.08 8.58
CA GLU A 79 1.72 -4.42 9.37
C GLU A 79 2.89 -5.36 9.72
N THR A 80 2.82 -6.62 9.32
CA THR A 80 3.83 -7.66 9.53
C THR A 80 4.03 -8.52 8.27
N GLY A 81 3.55 -8.02 7.13
CA GLY A 81 3.65 -8.71 5.85
C GLY A 81 5.10 -8.86 5.41
N ASN A 82 5.42 -10.01 4.80
CA ASN A 82 6.72 -10.25 4.19
C ASN A 82 6.54 -10.85 2.78
N PRO A 83 6.11 -10.04 1.79
CA PRO A 83 5.98 -10.50 0.43
C PRO A 83 7.33 -10.95 -0.14
N LYS A 84 7.31 -12.05 -0.89
CA LYS A 84 8.41 -12.33 -1.81
C LYS A 84 8.47 -11.24 -2.87
N TRP A 85 9.67 -10.97 -3.39
CA TRP A 85 9.89 -10.02 -4.48
C TRP A 85 8.90 -10.19 -5.65
N HIS A 86 8.68 -11.43 -6.09
CA HIS A 86 7.71 -11.75 -7.15
C HIS A 86 6.30 -11.24 -6.87
N THR A 87 5.83 -11.37 -5.61
CA THR A 87 4.52 -10.86 -5.20
C THR A 87 4.47 -9.35 -5.30
N LEU A 88 5.52 -8.66 -4.84
CA LEU A 88 5.59 -7.20 -4.89
C LEU A 88 5.53 -6.70 -6.34
N VAL A 89 6.29 -7.31 -7.25
CA VAL A 89 6.27 -6.97 -8.69
C VAL A 89 4.88 -7.13 -9.30
N ILE A 90 4.17 -8.22 -8.99
CA ILE A 90 2.80 -8.42 -9.48
C ILE A 90 1.86 -7.32 -8.96
N LEU A 91 1.98 -6.95 -7.68
CA LEU A 91 1.13 -5.91 -7.08
C LEU A 91 1.40 -4.53 -7.70
N MET A 92 2.67 -4.18 -7.91
CA MET A 92 3.03 -2.92 -8.57
C MET A 92 2.46 -2.87 -10.00
N ASN A 93 2.62 -3.93 -10.78
CA ASN A 93 2.06 -4.01 -12.13
C ASN A 93 0.53 -3.91 -12.13
N ALA A 94 -0.15 -4.57 -11.20
CA ALA A 94 -1.61 -4.52 -11.08
C ALA A 94 -2.16 -3.14 -10.69
N LEU A 95 -1.34 -2.33 -10.00
CA LEU A 95 -1.61 -0.94 -9.68
C LEU A 95 -1.13 0.05 -10.76
N GLY A 96 -0.48 -0.42 -11.82
CA GLY A 96 0.07 0.42 -12.88
C GLY A 96 1.28 1.26 -12.43
N LEU A 97 2.03 0.77 -11.45
CA LEU A 97 3.18 1.46 -10.86
C LEU A 97 4.50 0.90 -11.41
N ASN A 98 5.51 1.76 -11.50
CA ASN A 98 6.87 1.38 -11.88
C ASN A 98 7.84 1.75 -10.75
N LEU A 99 8.67 0.80 -10.32
CA LEU A 99 9.77 1.07 -9.42
C LEU A 99 10.99 1.54 -10.23
N LYS A 100 11.62 2.64 -9.82
CA LYS A 100 12.84 3.17 -10.42
C LYS A 100 13.85 3.46 -9.31
N VAL A 101 15.11 3.12 -9.56
CA VAL A 101 16.24 3.54 -8.73
C VAL A 101 16.81 4.79 -9.39
N ALA A 102 17.01 5.84 -8.60
CA ALA A 102 17.58 7.12 -9.04
C ALA A 102 19.11 7.12 -8.85
#